data_AF-A0A1Y1LCI4-F1
#
_entry.id   AF-A0A1Y1LCI4-F1
#
_cell.length_a   1.000
_cell.length_b   1.000
_cell.length_c   1.000
_cell.angle_alpha   90.00
_cell.angle_beta   90.00
_cell.angle_gamma   90.00
#
_symmetry.space_group_name_H-M   'P 1'
#
loop_
_entity.id
_entity.type
_entity.pdbx_description
1 polymer ?
#
loop_
_entity_poly.entity_id
_entity_poly.type
_entity_poly.pdbx_seq_one_letter_code
_entity_poly.pdbx_strand_id
1 'polypeptide(L)'
;ILKKMSVSERLERRNSIPIIYTRGTHYEVGYDVGRTFAALIQNFLEICSTLNEEFIPAYNTPEGRKAYDDTLRSVNENFPQYIKELEGTADGAKVPFYKVR
;
A
#
# COMPACT_ATOMS: atom_id res chain seq x y z
N ILE A 1 31.46 -14.58 6.73
CA ILE A 1 30.20 -14.88 6.03
C ILE A 1 29.12 -14.00 6.65
N LEU A 2 28.68 -12.94 5.95
CA LEU A 2 27.68 -12.00 6.46
C LEU A 2 26.30 -12.67 6.42
N LYS A 3 25.69 -12.86 7.60
CA LYS A 3 24.33 -13.39 7.76
C LYS A 3 23.35 -12.39 7.12
N LYS A 4 22.63 -12.81 6.07
CA LYS A 4 21.52 -12.02 5.50
C LYS A 4 20.44 -11.90 6.59
N MET A 5 20.27 -10.71 7.15
CA MET A 5 19.17 -10.40 8.07
C MET A 5 17.85 -10.42 7.30
N SER A 6 16.87 -11.13 7.85
CA SER A 6 15.47 -11.16 7.39
C SER A 6 14.85 -9.77 7.47
N VAL A 7 13.82 -9.51 6.66
CA VAL A 7 13.08 -8.22 6.67
C VAL A 7 12.53 -7.92 8.06
N SER A 8 12.15 -8.95 8.82
CA SER A 8 11.69 -8.82 10.21
C SER A 8 12.80 -8.39 11.19
N GLU A 9 14.07 -8.64 10.88
CA GLU A 9 15.21 -8.23 11.72
C GLU A 9 15.71 -6.81 11.39
N ARG A 10 15.33 -6.23 10.23
CA ARG A 10 15.80 -4.88 9.80
C ARG A 10 14.93 -3.73 10.31
N LEU A 11 13.73 -4.03 10.77
CA LEU A 11 12.86 -3.08 11.44
C LEU A 11 12.84 -3.49 12.91
N GLU A 12 13.71 -2.91 13.74
CA GLU A 12 13.49 -2.92 15.19
C GLU A 12 12.08 -2.38 15.41
N ARG A 13 11.13 -3.27 15.68
CA ARG A 13 9.74 -2.88 15.89
C ARG A 13 9.73 -1.93 17.06
N ARG A 14 9.43 -0.65 16.81
CA ARG A 14 9.20 0.29 17.89
C ARG A 14 8.16 -0.32 18.83
N ASN A 15 8.45 -0.36 20.11
CA ASN A 15 7.51 -0.80 21.16
C ASN A 15 6.43 0.27 21.41
N SER A 16 6.00 0.96 20.35
CA SER A 16 4.96 1.97 20.33
C SER A 16 4.37 2.03 18.91
N ILE A 17 3.04 1.90 18.83
CA ILE A 17 2.30 2.04 17.59
C ILE A 17 1.79 3.49 17.54
N PRO A 18 2.16 4.30 16.53
CA PRO A 18 1.65 5.66 16.42
C PRO A 18 0.14 5.64 16.15
N ILE A 19 -0.59 6.52 16.84
CA ILE A 19 -2.04 6.65 16.74
C ILE A 19 -2.36 7.97 16.04
N ILE A 20 -3.28 7.92 15.08
CA ILE A 20 -3.87 9.09 14.45
C ILE A 20 -5.38 9.08 14.64
N TYR A 21 -5.96 10.26 14.88
CA TYR A 21 -7.40 10.47 14.85
C TYR A 21 -7.75 11.22 13.57
N THR A 22 -8.58 10.63 12.71
CA THR A 22 -9.02 11.23 11.44
C THR A 22 -10.54 11.22 11.36
N ARG A 23 -11.11 12.14 10.57
CA ARG A 23 -12.55 12.21 10.28
C ARG A 23 -12.73 12.85 8.90
N GLY A 24 -13.86 12.57 8.26
CA GLY A 24 -14.22 13.11 6.96
C GLY A 24 -14.81 12.04 6.06
N THR A 25 -14.70 12.26 4.76
CA THR A 25 -14.95 11.24 3.73
C THR A 25 -13.91 10.12 3.80
N HIS A 26 -14.21 8.98 3.17
CA HIS A 26 -13.27 7.85 3.07
C HIS A 26 -11.93 8.26 2.46
N TYR A 27 -11.96 9.12 1.43
CA TYR A 27 -10.74 9.63 0.81
C TYR A 27 -9.93 10.51 1.78
N GLU A 28 -10.56 11.43 2.51
CA GLU A 28 -9.87 12.30 3.48
C GLU A 28 -9.23 11.49 4.62
N VAL A 29 -9.97 10.50 5.14
CA VAL A 29 -9.44 9.55 6.13
C VAL A 29 -8.21 8.83 5.59
N GLY A 30 -8.29 8.29 4.37
CA GLY A 30 -7.15 7.65 3.71
C GLY A 30 -5.98 8.61 3.49
N TYR A 31 -6.24 9.83 3.04
CA TYR A 31 -5.22 10.85 2.76
C TYR A 31 -4.44 11.23 4.01
N ASP A 32 -5.13 11.44 5.14
CA ASP A 32 -4.47 11.76 6.40
C ASP A 32 -3.63 10.59 6.93
N VAL A 33 -4.11 9.35 6.77
CA VAL A 33 -3.34 8.14 7.09
C VAL A 33 -2.09 8.06 6.20
N GLY A 34 -2.26 8.17 4.88
CA GLY A 34 -1.18 8.12 3.90
C GLY A 34 -0.12 9.18 4.14
N ARG A 35 -0.53 10.44 4.37
CA ARG A 35 0.38 11.56 4.64
C ARG A 35 1.12 11.39 5.96
N THR A 36 0.44 10.96 7.02
CA THR A 36 1.03 10.81 8.36
C THR A 36 2.05 9.67 8.41
N PHE A 37 1.76 8.57 7.70
CA PHE A 37 2.61 7.38 7.69
C PHE A 37 3.41 7.21 6.39
N ALA A 38 3.54 8.26 5.58
CA ALA A 38 4.14 8.20 4.24
C ALA A 38 5.51 7.49 4.24
N ALA A 39 6.40 7.86 5.17
CA ALA A 39 7.74 7.28 5.25
C ALA A 39 7.71 5.77 5.59
N LEU A 40 6.77 5.33 6.44
CA LEU A 40 6.60 3.91 6.77
C LEU A 40 6.04 3.12 5.58
N ILE A 41 5.03 3.67 4.92
CA ILE A 41 4.42 3.07 3.73
C ILE A 41 5.46 2.96 2.61
N GLN A 42 6.17 4.04 2.29
CA GLN A 42 7.21 4.05 1.25
C GLN A 42 8.32 3.04 1.53
N ASN A 43 8.86 3.03 2.77
CA ASN A 43 9.90 2.07 3.16
C ASN A 43 9.38 0.62 3.05
N PHE A 44 8.17 0.34 3.53
CA PHE A 44 7.57 -0.98 3.40
C PHE A 44 7.44 -1.41 1.93
N LEU A 45 6.94 -0.53 1.06
CA LEU A 45 6.82 -0.81 -0.37
C LEU A 45 8.18 -1.01 -1.05
N GLU A 46 9.23 -0.31 -0.61
CA GLU A 46 10.59 -0.46 -1.13
C GLU A 46 11.20 -1.83 -0.76
N ILE A 47 10.97 -2.31 0.46
CA ILE A 47 11.59 -3.56 0.95
C ILE A 47 10.72 -4.81 0.75
N CYS A 48 9.46 -4.66 0.32
CA CYS A 48 8.56 -5.79 0.12
C CYS A 48 8.95 -6.58 -1.13
N SER A 49 9.66 -7.71 -0.94
CA SER A 49 10.16 -8.53 -2.05
C SER A 49 9.03 -9.09 -2.91
N THR A 50 7.96 -9.62 -2.31
CA THR A 50 6.82 -10.18 -3.05
C THR A 50 6.16 -9.13 -3.95
N LEU A 51 6.01 -7.88 -3.47
CA LEU A 51 5.47 -6.81 -4.30
C LEU A 51 6.41 -6.50 -5.49
N ASN A 52 7.69 -6.30 -5.22
CA ASN A 52 8.65 -5.81 -6.22
C ASN A 52 9.12 -6.89 -7.21
N GLU A 53 9.22 -8.13 -6.77
CA GLU A 53 9.77 -9.26 -7.54
C GLU A 53 8.69 -10.14 -8.18
N GLU A 54 7.45 -10.13 -7.67
CA GLU A 54 6.37 -10.97 -8.19
C GLU A 54 5.19 -10.14 -8.72
N PHE A 55 4.57 -9.30 -7.88
CA PHE A 55 3.31 -8.65 -8.24
C PHE A 55 3.45 -7.51 -9.24
N ILE A 56 4.46 -6.64 -9.09
CA ILE A 56 4.72 -5.57 -10.07
C ILE A 56 5.10 -6.15 -11.44
N PRO A 57 6.02 -7.14 -11.54
CA PRO A 57 6.28 -7.83 -12.80
C PRO A 57 5.03 -8.45 -13.42
N ALA A 58 4.19 -9.12 -12.63
CA ALA A 58 2.92 -9.67 -13.11
C ALA A 58 1.99 -8.58 -13.64
N TYR A 59 1.78 -7.50 -12.89
CA TYR A 59 0.95 -6.34 -13.29
C TYR A 59 1.42 -5.67 -14.59
N ASN A 60 2.72 -5.75 -14.91
CA ASN A 60 3.27 -5.20 -16.14
C ASN A 60 3.01 -6.06 -17.38
N THR A 61 2.51 -7.30 -17.22
CA THR A 61 2.05 -8.12 -18.34
C THR A 61 0.61 -7.75 -18.73
N PRO A 62 0.19 -7.91 -20.00
CA PRO A 62 -1.19 -7.67 -20.41
C PRO A 62 -2.21 -8.48 -19.59
N GLU A 63 -1.91 -9.75 -19.32
CA GLU A 63 -2.78 -10.66 -18.57
C GLU A 63 -2.89 -10.24 -17.10
N GLY A 64 -1.77 -9.88 -16.48
CA GLY A 64 -1.75 -9.42 -15.09
C GLY A 64 -2.42 -8.06 -14.91
N ARG A 65 -2.24 -7.13 -15.86
CA ARG A 65 -2.97 -5.85 -15.88
C ARG A 65 -4.48 -6.09 -15.98
N LYS A 66 -4.90 -6.97 -16.89
CA LYS A 66 -6.32 -7.32 -17.03
C LYS A 66 -6.88 -7.92 -15.74
N ALA A 67 -6.17 -8.85 -15.10
CA ALA A 67 -6.59 -9.44 -13.83
C ALA A 67 -6.70 -8.40 -12.71
N TYR A 68 -5.76 -7.46 -12.65
CA TYR A 68 -5.80 -6.34 -11.71
C TYR A 68 -7.03 -5.45 -11.94
N ASP A 69 -7.27 -5.04 -13.19
CA ASP A 69 -8.37 -4.14 -13.57
C ASP A 69 -9.74 -4.79 -13.36
N ASP A 70 -9.88 -6.08 -13.69
CA ASP A 70 -11.10 -6.85 -13.45
C ASP A 70 -11.41 -6.95 -11.96
N THR A 71 -10.39 -7.22 -11.15
CA THR A 71 -10.54 -7.25 -9.70
C THR A 71 -10.82 -5.86 -9.14
N LEU A 72 -10.26 -4.79 -9.73
CA LEU A 72 -10.48 -3.41 -9.29
C LEU A 72 -11.91 -3.00 -9.55
N ARG A 73 -12.42 -3.30 -10.74
CA ARG A 73 -13.82 -3.08 -11.09
C ARG A 73 -14.76 -3.80 -10.13
N SER A 74 -14.53 -5.10 -9.89
CA SER A 74 -15.36 -5.89 -8.97
C SER A 74 -15.36 -5.32 -7.54
N VAL A 75 -14.19 -4.99 -7.00
CA VAL A 75 -14.11 -4.41 -5.64
C VAL A 75 -14.72 -3.02 -5.60
N ASN A 76 -14.57 -2.19 -6.64
CA ASN A 76 -15.15 -0.85 -6.68
C ASN A 76 -16.69 -0.88 -6.79
N GLU A 77 -17.26 -1.86 -7.48
CA GLU A 77 -18.71 -2.06 -7.56
C GLU A 77 -19.32 -2.47 -6.21
N ASN A 78 -18.61 -3.28 -5.44
CA ASN A 78 -19.11 -3.85 -4.19
C ASN A 78 -18.72 -3.04 -2.94
N PHE A 79 -17.56 -2.39 -2.96
CA PHE A 79 -16.96 -1.68 -1.82
C PHE A 79 -16.28 -0.35 -2.25
N PRO A 80 -17.01 0.56 -2.92
CA PRO A 80 -16.44 1.80 -3.45
C PRO A 80 -15.77 2.67 -2.39
N GLN A 81 -16.27 2.63 -1.15
CA GLN A 81 -15.69 3.36 -0.02
C GLN A 81 -14.27 2.91 0.33
N TYR A 82 -13.97 1.62 0.23
CA TYR A 82 -12.62 1.12 0.51
C TYR A 82 -11.65 1.48 -0.60
N ILE A 83 -12.10 1.50 -1.86
CA ILE A 83 -11.28 2.01 -2.96
C ILE A 83 -10.96 3.49 -2.75
N LYS A 84 -11.94 4.31 -2.35
CA LYS A 84 -11.71 5.74 -2.04
C LYS A 84 -10.70 5.95 -0.91
N GLU A 85 -10.78 5.15 0.14
CA GLU A 85 -9.82 5.21 1.26
C GLU A 85 -8.41 4.78 0.86
N LEU A 86 -8.28 3.73 0.03
CA LEU A 86 -6.99 3.30 -0.51
C LEU A 86 -6.40 4.32 -1.50
N GLU A 87 -7.23 4.96 -2.33
CA GLU A 87 -6.83 6.07 -3.20
C GLU A 87 -6.27 7.23 -2.37
N GLY A 88 -6.99 7.66 -1.34
CA GLY A 88 -6.51 8.68 -0.41
C GLY A 88 -5.19 8.28 0.24
N THR A 89 -5.06 7.03 0.69
CA THR A 89 -3.84 6.50 1.30
C THR A 89 -2.65 6.55 0.34
N ALA A 90 -2.85 6.15 -0.92
CA ALA A 90 -1.83 6.20 -1.96
C ALA A 90 -1.36 7.64 -2.22
N ASP A 91 -2.31 8.55 -2.40
CA ASP A 91 -2.06 9.96 -2.70
C ASP A 91 -1.37 10.68 -1.54
N GLY A 92 -1.85 10.45 -0.31
CA GLY A 92 -1.23 10.98 0.91
C GLY A 92 0.20 10.47 1.11
N ALA A 93 0.44 9.19 0.83
CA ALA A 93 1.76 8.58 0.87
C ALA A 93 2.62 8.88 -0.36
N LYS A 94 2.08 9.54 -1.39
CA LYS A 94 2.74 9.86 -2.67
C LYS A 94 3.30 8.63 -3.39
N VAL A 95 2.51 7.55 -3.41
CA VAL A 95 2.86 6.29 -4.09
C VAL A 95 1.80 5.95 -5.13
N PRO A 96 2.15 5.25 -6.23
CA PRO A 96 1.15 4.82 -7.19
C PRO A 96 0.11 3.90 -6.56
N PHE A 97 -1.17 4.13 -6.86
CA PHE A 97 -2.29 3.37 -6.30
C PHE A 97 -2.15 1.84 -6.46
N TYR A 98 -1.65 1.37 -7.61
CA TYR A 98 -1.46 -0.06 -7.86
C TYR A 98 -0.41 -0.73 -6.96
N LYS A 99 0.36 0.02 -6.16
CA LYS A 99 1.29 -0.52 -5.17
C LYS A 99 0.67 -0.74 -3.79
N VAL A 100 -0.52 -0.22 -3.53
CA VAL A 100 -1.20 -0.32 -2.22
C VAL A 100 -2.50 -1.14 -2.28
N ARG A 101 -2.71 -1.88 -3.38
CA ARG A 101 -3.88 -2.71 -3.64
C ARG A 101 -3.47 -4.13 -4.02
#